data_AF-A0A935KIG7-F1
#
_entry.id   AF-A0A935KIG7-F1
#
_cell.length_a   1.000
_cell.length_b   1.000
_cell.length_c   1.000
_cell.angle_alpha   90.00
_cell.angle_beta   90.00
_cell.angle_gamma   90.00
#
_symmetry.space_group_name_H-M   'P 1'
#
loop_
_entity.id
_entity.type
_entity.pdbx_description
1 polymer ?
#
loop_
_entity_poly.entity_id
_entity_poly.type
_entity_poly.pdbx_seq_one_letter_code
_entity_poly.pdbx_strand_id
1 'polypeptide(L)'
;MCGIRGTMGYSQPSFFLGDDYREKWDSVMIAWEGSLIKPGDSAIKYSRHLKENYDDSLRYLLWKYYHLHADIGNRDYQTYLLHQRIKDSGQLPDTSSALGKNFWKNYQRTLTHRGNGEYFNLVFPLAREMKIDYIFPTDDKTTYTRQSEAWGKFYEQMTGTAMMNKIDSSWKAYTDNEKKQLLACNGLIDVNTREFVKHTDFLQAHIADESNNEFFNQYRDIWYQRNQSIANRIIAAVKESKAERMAVFYGNIHVFPIKKFLEEKGFTVKLMDDLK
;
A
#
# COMPACT_ATOMS: atom_id res chain seq x y z
N MET A 1 8.87 -24.39 -5.83
CA MET A 1 9.42 -23.02 -5.71
C MET A 1 8.25 -22.07 -5.57
N CYS A 2 8.07 -21.41 -4.43
CA CYS A 2 7.16 -20.26 -4.36
C CYS A 2 7.63 -19.29 -5.45
N GLY A 3 6.75 -18.92 -6.40
CA GLY A 3 7.09 -18.22 -7.64
C GLY A 3 7.54 -16.77 -7.45
N ILE A 4 8.24 -16.46 -6.36
CA ILE A 4 8.71 -15.13 -5.97
C ILE A 4 9.96 -14.82 -6.80
N ARG A 5 9.75 -14.26 -8.00
CA ARG A 5 10.82 -13.59 -8.74
C ARG A 5 11.22 -12.33 -7.98
N GLY A 6 12.45 -12.34 -7.45
CA GLY A 6 13.27 -11.18 -7.11
C GLY A 6 12.61 -10.12 -6.22
N THR A 7 12.93 -10.13 -4.94
CA THR A 7 12.85 -8.92 -4.12
C THR A 7 13.73 -7.85 -4.77
N MET A 8 13.14 -6.73 -5.18
CA MET A 8 13.91 -5.53 -5.48
C MET A 8 14.70 -5.17 -4.23
N GLY A 9 16.03 -5.13 -4.33
CA GLY A 9 16.81 -4.44 -3.30
C GLY A 9 16.30 -3.01 -3.21
N TYR A 10 15.99 -2.55 -2.01
CA TYR A 10 15.74 -1.14 -1.75
C TYR A 10 17.06 -0.36 -1.85
N SER A 11 17.59 -0.20 -3.06
CA SER A 11 18.29 1.03 -3.40
C SER A 11 17.25 1.88 -4.11
N GLN A 12 16.54 2.74 -3.39
CA GLN A 12 15.75 3.79 -4.02
C GLN A 12 16.74 4.93 -4.31
N PRO A 13 17.10 5.22 -5.58
CA PRO A 13 17.54 6.56 -5.90
C PRO A 13 16.33 7.45 -5.57
N SER A 14 16.53 8.47 -4.75
CA SER A 14 15.52 9.51 -4.54
C SER A 14 15.29 10.22 -5.88
N PHE A 15 14.35 9.73 -6.68
CA PHE A 15 13.86 10.47 -7.83
C PHE A 15 12.98 11.59 -7.27
N PHE A 16 13.59 12.73 -6.98
CA PHE A 16 12.87 13.99 -6.80
C PHE A 16 12.25 14.34 -8.15
N LEU A 17 10.93 14.19 -8.27
CA LEU A 17 10.20 14.48 -9.50
C LEU A 17 9.68 15.93 -9.53
N GLY A 18 9.87 16.70 -8.45
CA GLY A 18 9.39 18.08 -8.29
C GLY A 18 8.16 18.18 -7.38
N ASP A 19 7.98 19.35 -6.76
CA ASP A 19 6.94 19.62 -5.75
C ASP A 19 5.51 19.48 -6.29
N ASP A 20 5.35 19.70 -7.60
CA ASP A 20 4.07 19.66 -8.30
C ASP A 20 3.95 18.48 -9.26
N TYR A 21 4.91 17.55 -9.29
CA TYR A 21 4.89 16.43 -10.25
C TYR A 21 3.61 15.63 -10.14
N ARG A 22 3.14 15.38 -8.92
CA ARG A 22 1.95 14.58 -8.71
C ARG A 22 0.69 15.34 -9.08
N GLU A 23 0.64 16.64 -8.78
CA GLU A 23 -0.48 17.50 -9.15
C GLU A 23 -0.55 17.76 -10.67
N LYS A 24 0.60 17.88 -11.33
CA LYS A 24 0.75 17.96 -12.80
C LYS A 24 0.52 16.62 -13.49
N TRP A 25 1.01 15.52 -12.93
CA TRP A 25 0.77 14.18 -13.45
C TRP A 25 -0.70 13.81 -13.30
N ASP A 26 -1.29 14.04 -12.13
CA ASP A 26 -2.71 13.80 -11.87
C ASP A 26 -3.55 14.75 -12.72
N SER A 27 -3.23 16.05 -12.88
CA SER A 27 -4.00 16.93 -13.77
C SER A 27 -3.86 16.57 -15.26
N VAL A 28 -2.68 16.15 -15.75
CA VAL A 28 -2.49 15.74 -17.15
C VAL A 28 -3.12 14.38 -17.42
N MET A 29 -2.99 13.41 -16.49
CA MET A 29 -3.59 12.08 -16.64
C MET A 29 -5.12 12.11 -16.41
N ILE A 30 -5.62 12.88 -15.45
CA ILE A 30 -7.06 13.10 -15.25
C ILE A 30 -7.64 13.92 -16.40
N ALA A 31 -6.96 14.94 -16.92
CA ALA A 31 -7.47 15.68 -18.08
C ALA A 31 -7.45 14.83 -19.37
N TRP A 32 -6.36 14.08 -19.62
CA TRP A 32 -6.22 13.29 -20.84
C TRP A 32 -7.02 11.99 -20.79
N GLU A 33 -6.89 11.19 -19.73
CA GLU A 33 -7.61 9.91 -19.59
C GLU A 33 -9.00 10.08 -18.97
N GLY A 34 -9.24 11.09 -18.14
CA GLY A 34 -10.57 11.39 -17.58
C GLY A 34 -11.53 12.00 -18.59
N SER A 35 -11.05 12.63 -19.67
CA SER A 35 -11.87 12.98 -20.84
C SER A 35 -12.53 11.76 -21.51
N LEU A 36 -12.04 10.55 -21.20
CA LEU A 36 -12.50 9.28 -21.75
C LEU A 36 -13.44 8.52 -20.81
N ILE A 37 -13.67 9.03 -19.59
CA ILE A 37 -14.70 8.53 -18.66
C ILE A 37 -16.00 9.26 -18.99
N LYS A 38 -17.10 8.53 -19.22
CA LYS A 38 -18.38 9.18 -19.50
C LYS A 38 -18.86 9.92 -18.24
N PRO A 39 -19.49 11.10 -18.35
CA PRO A 39 -20.01 11.85 -17.20
C PRO A 39 -20.97 11.06 -16.28
N GLY A 40 -21.57 9.98 -16.79
CA GLY A 40 -22.44 9.08 -16.02
C GLY A 40 -21.75 7.83 -15.47
N ASP A 41 -20.42 7.71 -15.53
CA ASP A 41 -19.67 6.56 -15.03
C ASP A 41 -19.07 6.87 -13.65
N SER A 42 -19.23 5.92 -12.73
CA SER A 42 -18.68 6.01 -11.38
C SER A 42 -18.34 4.62 -10.84
N ALA A 43 -17.40 4.55 -9.91
CA ALA A 43 -17.11 3.32 -9.19
C ALA A 43 -18.38 2.72 -8.54
N ILE A 44 -19.26 3.57 -8.00
CA ILE A 44 -20.55 3.18 -7.40
C ILE A 44 -21.45 2.51 -8.43
N LYS A 45 -21.62 3.12 -9.61
CA LYS A 45 -22.46 2.58 -10.68
C LYS A 45 -21.97 1.20 -11.10
N TYR A 46 -20.69 1.05 -11.41
CA TYR A 46 -20.12 -0.23 -11.84
C TYR A 46 -20.21 -1.29 -10.75
N SER A 47 -19.87 -0.93 -9.50
CA SER A 47 -19.95 -1.85 -8.36
C SER A 47 -21.37 -2.36 -8.14
N ARG A 48 -22.39 -1.49 -8.27
CA ARG A 48 -23.80 -1.88 -8.17
C ARG A 48 -24.20 -2.86 -9.28
N HIS A 49 -23.86 -2.57 -10.52
CA HIS A 49 -24.18 -3.48 -11.64
C HIS A 49 -23.50 -4.84 -11.45
N LEU A 50 -22.23 -4.85 -11.02
CA LEU A 50 -21.49 -6.08 -10.76
C LEU A 50 -22.05 -6.93 -9.61
N LYS A 51 -22.78 -6.32 -8.67
CA LYS A 51 -23.53 -7.02 -7.61
C LYS A 51 -24.79 -7.69 -8.13
N GLU A 52 -25.49 -7.01 -9.03
CA GLU A 52 -26.76 -7.49 -9.60
C GLU A 52 -26.51 -8.56 -10.67
N ASN A 53 -25.60 -8.30 -11.60
CA ASN A 53 -25.23 -9.18 -12.70
C ASN A 53 -23.74 -9.03 -13.01
N TYR A 54 -22.98 -10.10 -12.80
CA TYR A 54 -21.56 -10.08 -13.06
C TYR A 54 -21.27 -9.95 -14.57
N ASP A 55 -20.39 -9.01 -14.94
CA ASP A 55 -19.98 -8.73 -16.32
C ASP A 55 -18.48 -8.39 -16.35
N ASP A 56 -17.70 -9.13 -17.15
CA ASP A 56 -16.25 -8.97 -17.27
C ASP A 56 -15.84 -7.61 -17.86
N SER A 57 -16.65 -7.06 -18.77
CA SER A 57 -16.44 -5.72 -19.34
C SER A 57 -16.64 -4.64 -18.28
N LEU A 58 -17.67 -4.76 -17.43
CA LEU A 58 -17.91 -3.81 -16.33
C LEU A 58 -16.82 -3.91 -15.25
N ARG A 59 -16.32 -5.12 -14.96
CA ARG A 59 -15.19 -5.30 -14.04
C ARG A 59 -13.92 -4.61 -14.54
N TYR A 60 -13.65 -4.73 -15.85
CA TYR A 60 -12.50 -4.05 -16.46
C TYR A 60 -12.66 -2.53 -16.46
N LEU A 61 -13.87 -2.02 -16.70
CA LEU A 61 -14.17 -0.58 -16.58
C LEU A 61 -13.98 -0.07 -15.14
N LEU A 62 -14.42 -0.84 -14.15
CA LEU A 62 -14.20 -0.50 -12.73
C LEU A 62 -12.70 -0.47 -12.38
N TRP A 63 -11.92 -1.43 -12.88
CA TRP A 63 -10.46 -1.42 -12.70
C TRP A 63 -9.81 -0.19 -13.34
N LYS A 64 -10.20 0.16 -14.58
CA LYS A 64 -9.71 1.39 -15.25
C LYS A 64 -10.05 2.61 -14.42
N TYR A 65 -11.29 2.71 -13.94
CA TYR A 65 -11.73 3.82 -13.12
C TYR A 65 -10.81 4.02 -11.90
N TYR A 66 -10.53 2.97 -11.12
CA TYR A 66 -9.61 3.07 -9.98
C TYR A 66 -8.17 3.38 -10.38
N HIS A 67 -7.70 2.87 -11.53
CA HIS A 67 -6.38 3.20 -12.06
C HIS A 67 -6.25 4.71 -12.34
N LEU A 68 -7.25 5.28 -13.01
CA LEU A 68 -7.30 6.69 -13.41
C LEU A 68 -7.41 7.64 -12.22
N HIS A 69 -8.10 7.22 -11.15
CA HIS A 69 -8.25 8.01 -9.93
C HIS A 69 -7.13 7.77 -8.91
N ALA A 70 -6.08 7.03 -9.28
CA ALA A 70 -4.99 6.65 -8.39
C ALA A 70 -5.43 5.97 -7.08
N ASP A 71 -6.60 5.33 -7.06
CA ASP A 71 -7.05 4.48 -5.95
C ASP A 71 -6.32 3.13 -6.06
N ILE A 72 -5.07 3.14 -5.61
CA ILE A 72 -4.13 2.01 -5.75
C ILE A 72 -4.67 0.76 -5.06
N GLY A 73 -5.29 0.90 -3.89
CA GLY A 73 -5.83 -0.24 -3.13
C GLY A 73 -6.92 -0.95 -3.92
N ASN A 74 -7.92 -0.21 -4.40
CA ASN A 74 -8.99 -0.81 -5.20
C ASN A 74 -8.52 -1.23 -6.58
N ARG A 75 -7.60 -0.50 -7.22
CA ARG A 75 -6.98 -0.91 -8.49
C ARG A 75 -6.29 -2.27 -8.36
N ASP A 76 -5.48 -2.46 -7.32
CA ASP A 76 -4.74 -3.71 -7.11
C ASP A 76 -5.71 -4.85 -6.75
N TYR A 77 -6.78 -4.56 -6.00
CA TYR A 77 -7.83 -5.54 -5.70
C TYR A 77 -8.62 -5.95 -6.95
N GLN A 78 -9.04 -5.01 -7.79
CA GLN A 78 -9.70 -5.34 -9.05
C GLN A 78 -8.75 -6.07 -10.00
N THR A 79 -7.43 -5.79 -9.94
CA THR A 79 -6.40 -6.56 -10.67
C THR A 79 -6.41 -8.02 -10.21
N TYR A 80 -6.46 -8.27 -8.90
CA TYR A 80 -6.58 -9.61 -8.34
C TYR A 80 -7.86 -10.31 -8.83
N LEU A 81 -9.03 -9.67 -8.75
CA LEU A 81 -10.30 -10.26 -9.19
C LEU A 81 -10.31 -10.60 -10.68
N LEU A 82 -9.84 -9.67 -11.53
CA LEU A 82 -9.66 -9.91 -12.97
C LEU A 82 -8.71 -11.08 -13.24
N HIS A 83 -7.61 -11.18 -12.49
CA HIS A 83 -6.64 -12.26 -12.67
C HIS A 83 -7.20 -13.64 -12.36
N GLN A 84 -7.99 -13.77 -11.29
CA GLN A 84 -8.69 -15.02 -10.98
C GLN A 84 -9.64 -15.38 -12.11
N ARG A 85 -10.41 -14.40 -12.61
CA ARG A 85 -11.37 -14.63 -13.69
C ARG A 85 -10.73 -15.00 -15.03
N ILE A 86 -9.61 -14.36 -15.39
CA ILE A 86 -8.85 -14.69 -16.60
C ILE A 86 -8.30 -16.12 -16.50
N LYS A 87 -7.86 -16.56 -15.31
CA LYS A 87 -7.45 -17.96 -15.10
C LYS A 87 -8.62 -18.94 -15.28
N ASP A 88 -9.79 -18.59 -14.77
CA ASP A 88 -10.98 -19.47 -14.81
C ASP A 88 -11.61 -19.56 -16.21
N SER A 89 -11.68 -18.44 -16.92
CA SER A 89 -12.42 -18.33 -18.20
C SER A 89 -11.54 -18.30 -19.45
N GLY A 90 -10.25 -17.98 -19.32
CA GLY A 90 -9.34 -17.71 -20.44
C GLY A 90 -9.63 -16.42 -21.21
N GLN A 91 -10.72 -15.71 -20.89
CA GLN A 91 -11.13 -14.52 -21.62
C GLN A 91 -10.31 -13.30 -21.18
N LEU A 92 -9.65 -12.66 -22.14
CA LEU A 92 -8.90 -11.43 -21.90
C LEU A 92 -9.80 -10.20 -22.05
N PRO A 93 -9.52 -9.10 -21.31
CA PRO A 93 -10.11 -7.80 -21.60
C PRO A 93 -9.79 -7.36 -23.03
N ASP A 94 -10.66 -6.58 -23.67
CA ASP A 94 -10.40 -6.05 -25.02
C ASP A 94 -9.13 -5.16 -25.04
N THR A 95 -8.14 -5.62 -25.81
CA THR A 95 -6.86 -4.93 -26.07
C THR A 95 -6.69 -4.51 -27.53
N SER A 96 -7.78 -4.42 -28.31
CA SER A 96 -7.73 -4.05 -29.74
C SER A 96 -7.25 -2.60 -29.95
N SER A 97 -7.68 -1.68 -29.08
CA SER A 97 -7.29 -0.27 -29.12
C SER A 97 -5.92 -0.01 -28.47
N ALA A 98 -5.24 1.06 -28.90
CA ALA A 98 -3.97 1.50 -28.28
C ALA A 98 -4.13 1.74 -26.77
N LEU A 99 -5.26 2.33 -26.36
CA LEU A 99 -5.61 2.54 -24.96
C LEU A 99 -5.80 1.21 -24.21
N GLY A 100 -6.52 0.26 -24.81
CA GLY A 100 -6.69 -1.09 -24.26
C GLY A 100 -5.34 -1.79 -24.03
N LYS A 101 -4.40 -1.66 -24.98
CA LYS A 101 -3.03 -2.19 -24.85
C LYS A 101 -2.26 -1.52 -23.71
N ASN A 102 -2.36 -0.21 -23.54
CA ASN A 102 -1.68 0.51 -22.45
C ASN A 102 -2.18 0.06 -21.07
N PHE A 103 -3.50 -0.02 -20.91
CA PHE A 103 -4.11 -0.54 -19.69
C PHE A 103 -3.72 -1.99 -19.42
N TRP A 104 -3.71 -2.84 -20.44
CA TRP A 104 -3.27 -4.23 -20.29
C TRP A 104 -1.81 -4.32 -19.82
N LYS A 105 -0.90 -3.50 -20.37
CA LYS A 105 0.49 -3.41 -19.92
C LYS A 105 0.56 -3.02 -18.42
N ASN A 106 -0.25 -2.06 -17.99
CA ASN A 106 -0.32 -1.64 -16.58
C ASN A 106 -0.87 -2.74 -15.65
N TYR A 107 -1.88 -3.49 -16.11
CA TYR A 107 -2.38 -4.67 -15.42
C TYR A 107 -1.27 -5.74 -15.26
N GLN A 108 -0.58 -6.09 -16.34
CA GLN A 108 0.53 -7.06 -16.31
C GLN A 108 1.69 -6.61 -15.40
N ARG A 109 2.00 -5.30 -15.40
CA ARG A 109 2.99 -4.71 -14.50
C ARG A 109 2.57 -4.85 -13.03
N THR A 110 1.29 -4.62 -12.73
CA THR A 110 0.76 -4.80 -11.37
C THR A 110 0.89 -6.25 -10.92
N LEU A 111 0.52 -7.21 -11.76
CA LEU A 111 0.71 -8.64 -11.45
C LEU A 111 2.18 -9.01 -11.23
N THR A 112 3.08 -8.51 -12.07
CA THR A 112 4.52 -8.76 -11.93
C THR A 112 5.06 -8.27 -10.59
N HIS A 113 4.64 -7.08 -10.14
CA HIS A 113 5.16 -6.47 -8.91
C HIS A 113 4.41 -6.86 -7.63
N ARG A 114 3.12 -7.18 -7.73
CA ARG A 114 2.24 -7.38 -6.57
C ARG A 114 1.65 -8.79 -6.46
N GLY A 115 1.66 -9.56 -7.55
CA GLY A 115 1.00 -10.88 -7.61
C GLY A 115 1.51 -11.90 -6.59
N ASN A 116 2.75 -11.75 -6.14
CA ASN A 116 3.37 -12.58 -5.11
C ASN A 116 3.40 -11.91 -3.71
N GLY A 117 2.80 -10.73 -3.56
CA GLY A 117 2.78 -10.01 -2.29
C GLY A 117 1.69 -10.51 -1.33
N GLU A 118 1.76 -10.06 -0.07
CA GLU A 118 0.79 -10.39 0.99
C GLU A 118 -0.66 -10.05 0.58
N TYR A 119 -0.87 -8.93 -0.08
CA TYR A 119 -2.21 -8.55 -0.52
C TYR A 119 -2.83 -9.56 -1.49
N PHE A 120 -2.09 -10.05 -2.48
CA PHE A 120 -2.62 -11.01 -3.46
C PHE A 120 -2.79 -12.43 -2.90
N ASN A 121 -2.04 -12.78 -1.85
CA ASN A 121 -2.02 -14.14 -1.30
C ASN A 121 -2.82 -14.30 -0.01
N LEU A 122 -3.14 -13.21 0.69
CA LEU A 122 -3.85 -13.22 1.98
C LEU A 122 -5.04 -12.26 1.97
N VAL A 123 -4.77 -10.95 1.79
CA VAL A 123 -5.79 -9.90 2.01
C VAL A 123 -6.92 -9.95 0.99
N PHE A 124 -6.59 -9.97 -0.31
CA PHE A 124 -7.58 -9.96 -1.39
C PHE A 124 -8.38 -11.27 -1.50
N PRO A 125 -7.78 -12.46 -1.32
CA PRO A 125 -8.55 -13.70 -1.15
C PRO A 125 -9.56 -13.59 0.00
N LEU A 126 -9.15 -13.10 1.17
CA LEU A 126 -10.05 -12.93 2.31
C LEU A 126 -11.17 -11.92 2.00
N ALA A 127 -10.83 -10.77 1.42
CA ALA A 127 -11.82 -9.76 1.03
C ALA A 127 -12.85 -10.32 0.03
N ARG A 128 -12.39 -11.12 -0.94
CA ARG A 128 -13.27 -11.81 -1.91
C ARG A 128 -14.21 -12.79 -1.20
N GLU A 129 -13.69 -13.61 -0.30
CA GLU A 129 -14.50 -14.57 0.48
C GLU A 129 -15.56 -13.87 1.32
N MET A 130 -15.19 -12.72 1.91
CA MET A 130 -16.09 -11.86 2.68
C MET A 130 -17.04 -11.02 1.82
N LYS A 131 -16.99 -11.15 0.48
CA LYS A 131 -17.80 -10.38 -0.49
C LYS A 131 -17.65 -8.86 -0.31
N ILE A 132 -16.42 -8.41 -0.02
CA ILE A 132 -16.09 -6.99 0.09
C ILE A 132 -15.84 -6.46 -1.33
N ASP A 133 -16.66 -5.52 -1.79
CA ASP A 133 -16.50 -4.95 -3.14
C ASP A 133 -15.57 -3.73 -3.20
N TYR A 134 -15.35 -3.10 -2.04
CA TYR A 134 -14.54 -1.89 -1.90
C TYR A 134 -13.62 -2.01 -0.70
N ILE A 135 -12.32 -1.79 -0.92
CA ILE A 135 -11.32 -1.73 0.14
C ILE A 135 -11.09 -0.27 0.50
N PHE A 136 -11.23 0.09 1.78
CA PHE A 136 -10.94 1.44 2.24
C PHE A 136 -9.43 1.70 2.22
N PRO A 137 -8.92 2.60 1.38
CA PRO A 137 -7.50 2.94 1.38
C PRO A 137 -7.14 3.67 2.68
N THR A 138 -6.21 3.11 3.42
CA THR A 138 -5.78 3.61 4.73
C THR A 138 -4.63 4.61 4.62
N ASP A 139 -3.75 4.46 3.64
CA ASP A 139 -2.55 5.29 3.49
C ASP A 139 -2.84 6.61 2.75
N ASP A 140 -2.21 7.68 3.24
CA ASP A 140 -2.31 9.02 2.69
C ASP A 140 -0.95 9.45 2.14
N LYS A 141 -0.87 9.60 0.82
CA LYS A 141 0.40 9.90 0.16
C LYS A 141 0.70 11.40 0.03
N THR A 142 -0.13 12.27 0.59
CA THR A 142 0.10 13.72 0.59
C THR A 142 1.36 14.10 1.35
N THR A 143 1.82 13.28 2.29
CA THR A 143 3.02 13.54 3.11
C THR A 143 4.32 13.01 2.49
N TYR A 144 4.26 12.24 1.39
CA TYR A 144 5.40 11.49 0.86
C TYR A 144 6.58 12.37 0.44
N THR A 145 6.33 13.49 -0.23
CA THR A 145 7.37 14.39 -0.72
C THR A 145 8.13 14.98 0.46
N ARG A 146 7.42 15.61 1.39
CA ARG A 146 7.99 16.18 2.62
C ARG A 146 8.73 15.13 3.45
N GLN A 147 8.18 13.93 3.57
CA GLN A 147 8.82 12.83 4.29
C GLN A 147 10.17 12.46 3.63
N SER A 148 10.17 12.31 2.31
CA SER A 148 11.38 11.93 1.54
C SER A 148 12.45 13.01 1.63
N GLU A 149 12.07 14.28 1.56
CA GLU A 149 12.98 15.42 1.69
C GLU A 149 13.61 15.52 3.08
N ALA A 150 12.80 15.39 4.13
CA ALA A 150 13.30 15.41 5.50
C ALA A 150 14.28 14.25 5.75
N TRP A 151 13.94 13.06 5.25
CA TRP A 151 14.85 11.91 5.31
C TRP A 151 16.13 12.13 4.51
N GLY A 152 16.04 12.66 3.29
CA GLY A 152 17.21 12.94 2.44
C GLY A 152 18.19 13.89 3.10
N LYS A 153 17.69 15.02 3.64
CA LYS A 153 18.53 16.00 4.36
C LYS A 153 19.15 15.40 5.63
N PHE A 154 18.37 14.62 6.40
CA PHE A 154 18.90 13.90 7.55
C PHE A 154 20.01 12.92 7.15
N TYR A 155 19.78 12.11 6.13
CA TYR A 155 20.75 11.13 5.63
C TYR A 155 22.04 11.82 5.15
N GLU A 156 21.94 12.89 4.35
CA GLU A 156 23.09 13.66 3.87
C GLU A 156 23.94 14.19 5.04
N GLN A 157 23.32 14.72 6.08
CA GLN A 157 24.05 15.23 7.25
C GLN A 157 24.68 14.14 8.10
N MET A 158 24.03 12.99 8.21
CA MET A 158 24.48 11.90 9.05
C MET A 158 25.37 10.90 8.32
N THR A 159 25.55 11.04 7.00
CA THR A 159 26.36 10.14 6.18
C THR A 159 27.77 10.01 6.76
N GLY A 160 28.22 8.77 6.97
CA GLY A 160 29.54 8.45 7.52
C GLY A 160 29.65 8.57 9.05
N THR A 161 28.59 8.97 9.75
CA THR A 161 28.56 8.97 11.22
C THR A 161 28.34 7.56 11.77
N ALA A 162 28.76 7.32 13.02
CA ALA A 162 28.49 6.05 13.72
C ALA A 162 26.98 5.76 13.83
N MET A 163 26.16 6.82 13.97
CA MET A 163 24.70 6.71 14.02
C MET A 163 24.13 6.20 12.70
N MET A 164 24.52 6.79 11.58
CA MET A 164 24.02 6.35 10.27
C MET A 164 24.47 4.93 9.94
N ASN A 165 25.71 4.58 10.29
CA ASN A 165 26.19 3.20 10.15
C ASN A 165 25.36 2.20 10.99
N LYS A 166 24.91 2.58 12.20
CA LYS A 166 24.01 1.78 13.04
C LYS A 166 22.63 1.62 12.37
N ILE A 167 22.08 2.70 11.82
CA ILE A 167 20.81 2.69 11.08
C ILE A 167 20.91 1.78 9.85
N ASP A 168 21.94 1.96 9.02
CA ASP A 168 22.16 1.20 7.78
C ASP A 168 22.37 -0.29 8.07
N SER A 169 23.18 -0.62 9.09
CA SER A 169 23.40 -2.00 9.50
C SER A 169 22.11 -2.67 9.96
N SER A 170 21.27 -1.93 10.67
CA SER A 170 20.01 -2.46 11.18
C SER A 170 18.95 -2.63 10.06
N TRP A 171 18.87 -1.68 9.11
CA TRP A 171 18.06 -1.83 7.90
C TRP A 171 18.52 -2.98 7.00
N LYS A 172 19.84 -3.18 6.90
CA LYS A 172 20.41 -4.32 6.20
C LYS A 172 20.02 -5.63 6.88
N ALA A 173 20.15 -5.73 8.19
CA ALA A 173 19.74 -6.92 8.94
C ALA A 173 18.24 -7.22 8.78
N TYR A 174 17.40 -6.18 8.83
CA TYR A 174 15.97 -6.28 8.54
C TYR A 174 15.71 -6.87 7.14
N THR A 175 16.33 -6.28 6.11
CA THR A 175 16.14 -6.68 4.71
C THR A 175 16.63 -8.10 4.45
N ASP A 176 17.78 -8.47 5.03
CA ASP A 176 18.34 -9.82 4.91
C ASP A 176 17.42 -10.85 5.58
N ASN A 177 16.83 -10.53 6.74
CA ASN A 177 15.86 -11.40 7.40
C ASN A 177 14.57 -11.52 6.58
N GLU A 178 13.96 -10.41 6.15
CA GLU A 178 12.77 -10.42 5.30
C GLU A 178 12.98 -11.28 4.05
N LYS A 179 14.12 -11.11 3.38
CA LYS A 179 14.49 -11.93 2.21
C LYS A 179 14.62 -13.41 2.55
N LYS A 180 15.25 -13.75 3.68
CA LYS A 180 15.37 -15.14 4.14
C LYS A 180 13.98 -15.76 4.36
N GLN A 181 13.06 -15.03 4.98
CA GLN A 181 11.71 -15.54 5.24
C GLN A 181 10.87 -15.66 3.96
N LEU A 182 11.03 -14.73 3.01
CA LEU A 182 10.40 -14.86 1.70
C LEU A 182 10.92 -16.11 0.95
N LEU A 183 12.21 -16.42 1.04
CA LEU A 183 12.80 -17.63 0.44
C LEU A 183 12.31 -18.92 1.12
N ALA A 184 12.08 -18.89 2.42
CA ALA A 184 11.54 -20.02 3.19
C ALA A 184 10.01 -20.16 3.09
N CYS A 185 9.33 -19.28 2.35
CA CYS A 185 7.87 -19.23 2.21
C CYS A 185 7.09 -19.09 3.54
N ASN A 186 7.74 -18.61 4.59
CA ASN A 186 7.15 -18.28 5.90
C ASN A 186 7.10 -16.76 6.15
N GLY A 187 7.48 -15.94 5.16
CA GLY A 187 7.47 -14.47 5.25
C GLY A 187 6.20 -13.89 5.87
N LEU A 188 5.02 -14.37 5.47
CA LEU A 188 3.73 -13.89 5.98
C LEU A 188 3.49 -14.18 7.47
N ILE A 189 4.15 -15.19 8.04
CA ILE A 189 4.00 -15.57 9.44
C ILE A 189 5.03 -14.81 10.28
N ASP A 190 6.30 -14.84 9.85
CA ASP A 190 7.41 -14.36 10.67
C ASP A 190 7.46 -12.82 10.76
N VAL A 191 7.19 -12.12 9.65
CA VAL A 191 7.24 -10.64 9.62
C VAL A 191 6.06 -9.97 10.33
N ASN A 192 5.05 -10.75 10.71
CA ASN A 192 3.85 -10.29 11.40
C ASN A 192 3.86 -10.60 12.91
N THR A 193 4.98 -11.12 13.45
CA THR A 193 5.13 -11.40 14.88
C THR A 193 5.33 -10.13 15.72
N ARG A 194 4.93 -10.15 17.00
CA ARG A 194 5.16 -8.99 17.89
C ARG A 194 6.63 -8.59 17.98
N GLU A 195 7.52 -9.57 18.01
CA GLU A 195 8.97 -9.34 18.10
C GLU A 195 9.50 -8.60 16.87
N PHE A 196 9.12 -9.06 15.68
CA PHE A 196 9.53 -8.42 14.43
C PHE A 196 8.99 -6.99 14.31
N VAL A 197 7.72 -6.78 14.66
CA VAL A 197 7.12 -5.45 14.65
C VAL A 197 7.83 -4.51 15.64
N LYS A 198 8.19 -4.98 16.85
CA LYS A 198 8.92 -4.17 17.85
C LYS A 198 10.26 -3.71 17.30
N HIS A 199 10.96 -4.59 16.59
CA HIS A 199 12.23 -4.26 15.96
C HIS A 199 12.09 -3.17 14.89
N THR A 200 11.04 -3.24 14.06
CA THR A 200 10.81 -2.23 13.01
C THR A 200 10.39 -0.85 13.51
N ASP A 201 9.61 -0.81 14.59
CA ASP A 201 9.25 0.46 15.23
C ASP A 201 10.49 1.16 15.79
N PHE A 202 11.37 0.38 16.42
CA PHE A 202 12.66 0.88 16.88
C PHE A 202 13.49 1.48 15.73
N LEU A 203 13.52 0.81 14.57
CA LEU A 203 14.26 1.28 13.39
C LEU A 203 13.78 2.60 12.82
N GLN A 204 12.47 2.88 12.84
CA GLN A 204 11.92 4.07 12.20
C GLN A 204 11.69 5.25 13.14
N ALA A 205 11.34 4.98 14.39
CA ALA A 205 10.99 6.04 15.33
C ALA A 205 12.08 6.28 16.41
N HIS A 206 12.82 5.25 16.83
CA HIS A 206 13.62 5.33 18.06
C HIS A 206 15.14 5.37 17.87
N ILE A 207 15.73 4.65 16.90
CA ILE A 207 17.20 4.67 16.71
C ILE A 207 17.71 6.06 16.36
N ALA A 208 16.94 6.82 15.59
CA ALA A 208 17.34 8.15 15.15
C ALA A 208 16.88 9.29 16.08
N ASP A 209 16.05 9.00 17.10
CA ASP A 209 15.73 9.95 18.18
C ASP A 209 16.98 10.25 19.04
N GLU A 210 17.95 9.34 19.09
CA GLU A 210 19.26 9.55 19.74
C GLU A 210 20.11 10.65 19.04
N SER A 211 19.72 11.10 17.84
CA SER A 211 20.53 12.04 17.05
C SER A 211 20.38 13.52 17.44
N ASN A 212 19.28 13.91 18.09
CA ASN A 212 18.88 15.31 18.28
C ASN A 212 18.93 16.17 16.98
N ASN A 213 18.85 15.55 15.80
CA ASN A 213 18.95 16.23 14.51
C ASN A 213 17.62 16.87 14.10
N GLU A 214 17.65 18.13 13.65
CA GLU A 214 16.44 18.87 13.28
C GLU A 214 15.67 18.27 12.10
N PHE A 215 16.35 17.74 11.09
CA PHE A 215 15.72 17.10 9.93
C PHE A 215 15.12 15.75 10.29
N PHE A 216 15.70 15.05 11.27
CA PHE A 216 15.08 13.86 11.82
C PHE A 216 13.79 14.19 12.58
N ASN A 217 13.80 15.24 13.41
CA ASN A 217 12.58 15.69 14.09
C ASN A 217 11.48 16.01 13.07
N GLN A 218 11.82 16.69 11.96
CA GLN A 218 10.86 16.92 10.87
C GLN A 218 10.36 15.62 10.24
N TYR A 219 11.25 14.67 9.92
CA TYR A 219 10.86 13.36 9.38
C TYR A 219 9.91 12.62 10.33
N ARG A 220 10.23 12.59 11.63
CA ARG A 220 9.46 11.94 12.68
C ARG A 220 8.08 12.57 12.83
N ASP A 221 7.99 13.90 12.84
CA ASP A 221 6.71 14.61 12.95
C ASP A 221 5.81 14.31 11.74
N ILE A 222 6.38 14.29 10.53
CA ILE A 222 5.65 13.90 9.30
C ILE A 222 5.21 12.43 9.38
N TRP A 223 6.07 11.55 9.90
CA TRP A 223 5.74 10.14 10.11
C TRP A 223 4.56 9.95 11.07
N TYR A 224 4.55 10.66 12.20
CA TYR A 224 3.43 10.62 13.14
C TYR A 224 2.15 11.18 12.51
N GLN A 225 2.22 12.30 11.78
CA GLN A 225 1.07 12.85 11.07
C GLN A 225 0.48 11.85 10.06
N ARG A 226 1.32 11.14 9.31
CA ARG A 226 0.88 10.09 8.38
C ARG A 226 0.16 8.96 9.10
N ASN A 227 0.73 8.44 10.19
CA ASN A 227 0.10 7.37 10.96
C ASN A 227 -1.19 7.82 11.68
N GLN A 228 -1.27 9.08 12.10
CA GLN A 228 -2.50 9.66 12.62
C GLN A 228 -3.58 9.77 11.53
N SER A 229 -3.21 10.17 10.32
CA SER A 229 -4.12 10.18 9.15
C SER A 229 -4.66 8.77 8.86
N ILE A 230 -3.78 7.76 8.87
CA ILE A 230 -4.16 6.35 8.71
C ILE A 230 -5.17 5.94 9.81
N ALA A 231 -4.88 6.21 11.08
CA ALA A 231 -5.78 5.90 12.19
C ALA A 231 -7.15 6.58 12.04
N ASN A 232 -7.17 7.86 11.65
CA ASN A 232 -8.41 8.60 11.41
C ASN A 232 -9.24 8.00 10.27
N ARG A 233 -8.61 7.52 9.20
CA ARG A 233 -9.29 6.84 8.08
C ARG A 233 -9.90 5.51 8.51
N ILE A 234 -9.19 4.74 9.35
CA ILE A 234 -9.73 3.51 9.96
C ILE A 234 -10.97 3.84 10.80
N ILE A 235 -10.89 4.86 11.67
CA ILE A 235 -12.02 5.31 12.50
C ILE A 235 -13.21 5.74 11.65
N ALA A 236 -12.97 6.48 10.56
CA ALA A 236 -14.01 6.88 9.63
C ALA A 236 -14.69 5.66 8.98
N ALA A 237 -13.91 4.69 8.50
CA ALA A 237 -14.42 3.45 7.93
C ALA A 237 -15.25 2.63 8.95
N VAL A 238 -14.85 2.60 10.23
CA VAL A 238 -15.62 1.93 11.29
C VAL A 238 -16.98 2.61 11.46
N LYS A 239 -17.00 3.95 11.53
CA LYS A 239 -18.23 4.73 11.70
C LYS A 239 -19.18 4.57 10.51
N GLU A 240 -18.64 4.61 9.29
CA GLU A 240 -19.42 4.48 8.06
C GLU A 240 -20.03 3.07 7.93
N SER A 241 -19.22 2.03 8.17
CA SER A 241 -19.67 0.63 8.09
C SER A 241 -20.52 0.19 9.27
N LYS A 242 -20.49 0.93 10.39
CA LYS A 242 -21.07 0.54 11.69
C LYS A 242 -20.55 -0.81 12.18
N ALA A 243 -19.34 -1.20 11.77
CA ALA A 243 -18.77 -2.48 12.13
C ALA A 243 -18.35 -2.50 13.61
N GLU A 244 -18.70 -3.57 14.34
CA GLU A 244 -18.21 -3.78 15.71
C GLU A 244 -16.74 -4.23 15.76
N ARG A 245 -16.27 -4.84 14.67
CA ARG A 245 -14.91 -5.36 14.52
C ARG A 245 -14.42 -5.11 13.11
N MET A 246 -13.13 -4.82 12.97
CA MET A 246 -12.49 -4.56 11.69
C MET A 246 -11.11 -5.22 11.65
N ALA A 247 -10.82 -5.91 10.55
CA ALA A 247 -9.46 -6.32 10.23
C ALA A 247 -8.82 -5.22 9.38
N VAL A 248 -7.63 -4.77 9.78
CA VAL A 248 -6.89 -3.72 9.07
C VAL A 248 -5.54 -4.27 8.65
N PHE A 249 -5.17 -4.01 7.40
CA PHE A 249 -3.93 -4.45 6.79
C PHE A 249 -3.11 -3.22 6.36
N TYR A 250 -1.85 -3.16 6.80
CA TYR A 250 -0.88 -2.12 6.46
C TYR A 250 0.54 -2.65 6.75
N GLY A 251 1.57 -1.96 6.25
CA GLY A 251 2.96 -2.36 6.48
C GLY A 251 3.30 -2.40 7.97
N ASN A 252 4.11 -3.40 8.37
CA ASN A 252 4.55 -3.65 9.75
C ASN A 252 5.00 -2.39 10.50
N ILE A 253 5.68 -1.49 9.81
CA ILE A 253 6.27 -0.31 10.40
C ILE A 253 5.26 0.74 10.88
N HIS A 254 4.01 0.63 10.43
CA HIS A 254 2.91 1.48 10.87
C HIS A 254 2.19 0.95 12.11
N VAL A 255 2.44 -0.30 12.50
CA VAL A 255 1.64 -1.03 13.50
C VAL A 255 1.60 -0.32 14.85
N PHE A 256 2.75 0.04 15.41
CA PHE A 256 2.84 0.68 16.72
C PHE A 256 2.20 2.07 16.76
N PRO A 257 2.57 3.03 15.89
CA PRO A 257 1.97 4.36 15.95
C PRO A 257 0.47 4.33 15.68
N ILE A 258 -0.01 3.51 14.72
CA ILE A 258 -1.46 3.37 14.49
C ILE A 258 -2.15 2.76 15.71
N LYS A 259 -1.61 1.68 16.28
CA LYS A 259 -2.17 1.03 17.47
C LYS A 259 -2.34 2.03 18.60
N LYS A 260 -1.28 2.78 18.91
CA LYS A 260 -1.31 3.85 19.93
C LYS A 260 -2.45 4.85 19.65
N PHE A 261 -2.53 5.40 18.44
CA PHE A 261 -3.56 6.38 18.10
C PHE A 261 -4.98 5.81 18.17
N LEU A 262 -5.19 4.56 17.76
CA LEU A 262 -6.50 3.91 17.85
C LEU A 262 -6.89 3.67 19.32
N GLU A 263 -5.96 3.22 20.16
CA GLU A 263 -6.19 3.00 21.59
C GLU A 263 -6.48 4.29 22.35
N GLU A 264 -5.79 5.39 22.02
CA GLU A 264 -6.09 6.74 22.52
C GLU A 264 -7.51 7.22 22.14
N LYS A 265 -8.11 6.64 21.09
CA LYS A 265 -9.49 6.89 20.65
C LYS A 265 -10.50 5.87 21.17
N GLY A 266 -10.08 4.99 22.09
CA GLY A 266 -10.95 4.02 22.77
C GLY A 266 -11.13 2.69 22.04
N PHE A 267 -10.36 2.42 20.99
CA PHE A 267 -10.38 1.10 20.33
C PHE A 267 -9.54 0.10 21.11
N THR A 268 -9.98 -1.17 21.15
CA THR A 268 -9.12 -2.29 21.56
C THR A 268 -8.42 -2.86 20.34
N VAL A 269 -7.11 -2.69 20.22
CA VAL A 269 -6.34 -3.16 19.06
C VAL A 269 -5.61 -4.45 19.39
N LYS A 270 -5.93 -5.52 18.66
CA LYS A 270 -5.23 -6.81 18.71
C LYS A 270 -4.35 -6.99 17.48
N LEU A 271 -3.10 -7.40 17.69
CA LEU A 271 -2.23 -7.85 16.60
C LEU A 271 -2.64 -9.26 16.18
N MET A 272 -2.26 -9.68 14.98
CA MET A 272 -2.60 -11.02 14.47
C MET A 272 -2.08 -12.13 15.39
N ASP A 273 -0.92 -11.93 16.01
CA ASP A 273 -0.32 -12.84 16.99
C ASP A 273 -1.16 -12.98 18.28
N ASP A 274 -2.07 -12.05 18.56
CA ASP A 274 -2.94 -12.03 19.74
C ASP A 274 -4.21 -12.86 19.55
N LEU A 275 -4.41 -13.36 18.32
CA LEU A 275 -5.56 -14.15 17.92
C LEU A 275 -5.25 -15.66 17.87
N LYS A 276 -4.00 -16.03 18.17
CA LYS A 276 -3.55 -17.43 18.27
C LYS A 276 -3.94 -18.06 19.60
#